data_AF-A0A4Q1QEE2-F1
#
_entry.id   AF-A0A4Q1QEE2-F1
#
_cell.length_a   1.000
_cell.length_b   1.000
_cell.length_c   1.000
_cell.angle_alpha   90.00
_cell.angle_beta   90.00
_cell.angle_gamma   90.00
#
_symmetry.space_group_name_H-M   'P 1'
#
loop_
_entity.id
_entity.type
_entity.pdbx_description
1 polymer ?
#
loop_
_entity_poly.entity_id
_entity_poly.type
_entity_poly.pdbx_seq_one_letter_code
_entity_poly.pdbx_strand_id
1 'polypeptide(L)'
;MLLFPIGSFAQSFFQLNEQDNQLHFSYHWDDFDGNQNTIEFSANKKDFLAPLKRYRGFNLERSQRELSRQLNRYIRQQQWRGIQAKLTPRQQSVELITSRARSREQQAQLEQYKQRLREYYNERWVDYLDSNFYETISLPPGQQGIIPDHAAIASEMASVIKPLINAIGEQLGNNTQRNYINYVTSFLQHIPYNDLSSKLDSRGDGFVPPNQLIYYNQGDCDSKVTLMTAIMRNIINNAQMAIIYLPDHAVFGINMSKRDSDATIEHDGIQYVLVDVTGPAAMPAGTVSEETEFHIRTGQYTVKPVN
;
A
#
# COMPACT_ATOMS: atom_id res chain seq x y z
N MET A 1 14.19 11.10 37.09
CA MET A 1 13.22 10.30 36.33
C MET A 1 12.05 11.23 36.04
N LEU A 2 12.07 11.90 34.89
CA LEU A 2 10.99 12.79 34.46
C LEU A 2 10.07 11.96 33.56
N LEU A 3 8.90 11.61 34.08
CA LEU A 3 7.81 11.04 33.30
C LEU A 3 7.23 12.19 32.47
N PHE A 4 7.49 12.20 31.17
CA PHE A 4 6.75 13.03 30.24
C PHE A 4 5.32 12.48 30.12
N PRO A 5 4.27 13.31 30.23
CA PRO A 5 2.93 12.86 29.92
C PRO A 5 2.88 12.62 28.40
N ILE A 6 2.65 11.37 28.00
CA ILE A 6 2.29 11.04 26.63
C ILE A 6 0.87 11.58 26.45
N GLY A 7 0.76 12.82 25.97
CA GLY A 7 -0.52 13.38 25.55
C GLY A 7 -1.09 12.51 24.45
N SER A 8 -2.27 11.95 24.67
CA SER A 8 -3.04 11.27 23.63
C SER A 8 -3.51 12.32 22.61
N PHE A 9 -2.78 12.47 21.52
CA PHE A 9 -3.22 13.23 20.33
C PHE A 9 -4.31 12.42 19.61
N ALA A 10 -5.51 12.38 20.17
CA ALA A 10 -6.66 11.73 19.57
C ALA A 10 -7.44 12.76 18.75
N GLN A 11 -8.00 12.33 17.62
CA GLN A 11 -8.95 13.14 16.85
C GLN A 11 -10.04 13.69 17.79
N SER A 12 -10.23 15.01 17.75
CA SER A 12 -11.17 15.68 18.65
C SER A 12 -12.61 15.49 18.18
N PHE A 13 -12.85 15.36 16.86
CA PHE A 13 -14.17 15.10 16.30
C PHE A 13 -14.13 14.50 14.89
N PHE A 14 -15.04 13.56 14.61
CA PHE A 14 -15.38 13.12 13.26
C PHE A 14 -16.89 12.98 13.12
N GLN A 15 -17.44 13.56 12.05
CA GLN A 15 -18.84 13.40 11.68
C GLN A 15 -18.98 13.11 10.20
N LEU A 16 -19.84 12.14 9.91
CA LEU A 16 -20.31 11.80 8.58
C LEU A 16 -21.83 11.93 8.56
N ASN A 17 -22.35 12.86 7.76
CA ASN A 17 -23.78 13.00 7.50
C ASN A 17 -24.09 12.52 6.09
N GLU A 18 -25.15 11.74 5.94
CA GLU A 18 -25.63 11.28 4.64
C GLU A 18 -26.98 11.90 4.32
N GLN A 19 -27.08 12.66 3.22
CA GLN A 19 -28.33 13.26 2.79
C GLN A 19 -28.38 13.35 1.25
N ASP A 20 -29.54 13.05 0.64
CA ASP A 20 -29.80 13.29 -0.79
C ASP A 20 -28.69 12.79 -1.75
N ASN A 21 -28.19 11.57 -1.50
CA ASN A 21 -27.08 10.94 -2.24
C ASN A 21 -25.74 11.70 -2.17
N GLN A 22 -25.54 12.50 -1.13
CA GLN A 22 -24.28 13.14 -0.75
C GLN A 22 -23.80 12.60 0.60
N LEU A 23 -22.48 12.53 0.74
CA LEU A 23 -21.78 12.31 1.99
C LEU A 23 -21.12 13.63 2.37
N HIS A 24 -21.37 14.09 3.59
CA HIS A 24 -20.77 15.30 4.15
C HIS A 24 -19.84 14.88 5.28
N PHE A 25 -18.55 15.14 5.10
CA PHE A 25 -17.49 14.82 6.05
C PHE A 25 -17.08 16.06 6.80
N SER A 26 -16.88 15.93 8.11
CA SER A 26 -16.31 16.97 8.97
C SER A 26 -15.32 16.33 9.96
N TYR A 27 -14.06 16.73 9.87
CA TYR A 27 -12.98 16.26 10.74
C TYR A 27 -12.41 17.43 11.53
N HIS A 28 -12.15 17.22 12.82
CA HIS A 28 -11.42 18.16 13.67
C HIS A 28 -10.30 17.45 14.42
N TRP A 29 -9.14 18.09 14.50
CA TRP A 29 -7.97 17.59 15.20
C TRP A 29 -7.06 18.75 15.62
N ASP A 30 -6.14 18.48 16.55
CA ASP A 30 -5.09 19.43 16.93
C ASP A 30 -3.83 19.12 16.12
N ASP A 31 -3.17 20.11 15.52
CA ASP A 31 -1.90 19.87 14.85
C ASP A 31 -0.73 19.71 15.84
N PHE A 32 0.49 19.60 15.31
CA PHE A 32 1.71 19.44 16.10
C PHE A 32 2.02 20.60 17.03
N ASP A 33 1.48 21.79 16.73
CA ASP A 33 1.64 23.00 17.53
C ASP A 33 0.45 23.20 18.50
N GLY A 34 -0.52 22.27 18.50
CA GLY A 34 -1.73 22.34 19.31
C GLY A 34 -2.80 23.27 18.74
N ASN A 35 -2.70 23.69 17.48
CA ASN A 35 -3.75 24.48 16.85
C ASN A 35 -4.89 23.56 16.38
N GLN A 36 -6.12 24.01 16.65
CA GLN A 36 -7.31 23.33 16.16
C GLN A 36 -7.44 23.52 14.66
N ASN A 37 -7.46 22.39 13.94
CA ASN A 37 -7.71 22.31 12.52
C ASN A 37 -9.05 21.64 12.25
N THR A 38 -9.66 22.03 11.15
CA THR A 38 -10.92 21.48 10.67
C THR A 38 -10.83 21.30 9.17
N ILE A 39 -11.36 20.21 8.64
CA ILE A 39 -11.60 20.05 7.20
C ILE A 39 -12.98 19.48 6.95
N GLU A 40 -13.68 20.11 6.02
CA GLU A 40 -15.01 19.71 5.59
C GLU A 40 -15.06 19.55 4.08
N PHE A 41 -15.71 18.51 3.61
CA PHE A 41 -15.93 18.29 2.19
C PHE A 41 -17.15 17.41 1.96
N SER A 42 -17.66 17.46 0.74
CA SER A 42 -18.80 16.66 0.32
C SER A 42 -18.46 15.81 -0.89
N ALA A 43 -18.99 14.60 -0.96
CA ALA A 43 -18.80 13.70 -2.10
C ALA A 43 -20.12 13.02 -2.48
N ASN A 44 -20.29 12.73 -3.78
CA ASN A 44 -21.42 11.91 -4.23
C ASN A 44 -21.32 10.51 -3.63
N LYS A 45 -22.36 10.06 -2.92
CA LYS A 45 -22.36 8.78 -2.21
C LYS A 45 -22.10 7.59 -3.13
N LYS A 46 -22.72 7.56 -4.30
CA LYS A 46 -22.60 6.45 -5.26
C LYS A 46 -21.17 6.33 -5.78
N ASP A 47 -20.56 7.44 -6.14
CA ASP A 47 -19.21 7.46 -6.68
C ASP A 47 -18.16 7.21 -5.59
N PHE A 48 -18.36 7.80 -4.40
CA PHE A 48 -17.46 7.66 -3.26
C PHE A 48 -17.44 6.24 -2.69
N LEU A 49 -18.60 5.58 -2.61
CA LEU A 49 -18.73 4.20 -2.12
C LEU A 49 -18.59 3.15 -3.23
N ALA A 50 -18.29 3.57 -4.46
CA ALA A 50 -18.02 2.62 -5.52
C ALA A 50 -16.82 1.73 -5.11
N PRO A 51 -16.96 0.40 -5.21
CA PRO A 51 -15.85 -0.47 -4.86
C PRO A 51 -14.70 -0.25 -5.85
N LEU A 52 -13.47 -0.23 -5.34
CA LEU A 52 -12.28 -0.33 -6.17
C LEU A 52 -12.37 -1.64 -6.95
N LYS A 53 -12.67 -1.54 -8.25
CA LYS A 53 -13.01 -2.72 -9.06
C LYS A 53 -11.85 -3.71 -8.99
N ARG A 54 -12.18 -4.98 -8.75
CA ARG A 54 -11.24 -6.11 -8.66
C ARG A 54 -10.39 -6.17 -7.38
N TYR A 55 -10.23 -5.08 -6.63
CA TYR A 55 -9.57 -5.15 -5.32
C TYR A 55 -10.43 -5.94 -4.33
N ARG A 56 -9.83 -6.98 -3.73
CA ARG A 56 -10.41 -7.83 -2.69
C ARG A 56 -9.27 -8.41 -1.87
N GLY A 57 -9.49 -8.60 -0.57
CA GLY A 57 -8.52 -9.23 0.33
C GLY A 57 -7.85 -10.45 -0.29
N PHE A 58 -6.52 -10.50 -0.16
CA PHE A 58 -5.69 -11.49 -0.82
C PHE A 58 -6.08 -12.89 -0.32
N ASN A 59 -6.20 -13.83 -1.25
CA ASN A 59 -6.54 -15.21 -0.91
C ASN A 59 -5.72 -16.17 -1.75
N LEU A 60 -4.73 -16.79 -1.11
CA LEU A 60 -3.78 -17.70 -1.77
C LEU A 60 -4.48 -18.90 -2.40
N GLU A 61 -5.49 -19.46 -1.74
CA GLU A 61 -6.21 -20.63 -2.28
C GLU A 61 -6.99 -20.28 -3.55
N ARG A 62 -7.64 -19.10 -3.56
CA ARG A 62 -8.35 -18.58 -4.73
C ARG A 62 -7.39 -18.35 -5.89
N SER A 63 -6.25 -17.72 -5.63
CA SER A 63 -5.26 -17.45 -6.67
C SER A 63 -4.69 -18.75 -7.26
N GLN A 64 -4.36 -19.73 -6.41
CA GLN A 64 -3.90 -21.05 -6.85
C GLN A 64 -4.96 -21.79 -7.69
N ARG A 65 -6.23 -21.74 -7.30
CA ARG A 65 -7.32 -22.34 -8.10
C ARG A 65 -7.44 -21.68 -9.47
N GLU A 66 -7.33 -20.37 -9.55
CA GLU A 66 -7.41 -19.63 -10.81
C GLU A 66 -6.22 -19.95 -11.73
N LEU A 67 -5.00 -19.85 -11.21
CA LEU A 67 -3.77 -20.16 -11.94
C LEU A 67 -3.74 -21.62 -12.41
N SER A 68 -4.17 -22.57 -11.57
CA SER A 68 -4.25 -23.98 -11.95
C SER A 68 -5.17 -24.20 -13.16
N ARG A 69 -6.28 -23.44 -13.26
CA ARG A 69 -7.16 -23.51 -14.44
C ARG A 69 -6.48 -22.93 -15.68
N GLN A 70 -5.75 -21.82 -15.54
CA GLN A 70 -5.00 -21.20 -16.64
C GLN A 70 -3.89 -22.13 -17.15
N LEU A 71 -3.10 -22.71 -16.26
CA LEU A 71 -2.04 -23.67 -16.59
C LEU A 71 -2.57 -24.89 -17.34
N ASN A 72 -3.63 -25.52 -16.83
CA ASN A 72 -4.21 -26.69 -17.50
C ASN A 72 -4.89 -26.34 -18.83
N ARG A 73 -5.37 -25.09 -19.01
CA ARG A 73 -5.82 -24.59 -20.32
C ARG A 73 -4.65 -24.44 -21.28
N TYR A 74 -3.53 -23.86 -20.83
CA TYR A 74 -2.32 -23.71 -21.62
C TYR A 74 -1.76 -25.06 -22.08
N ILE A 75 -1.64 -26.05 -21.18
CA ILE A 75 -1.22 -27.42 -21.51
C ILE A 75 -2.06 -28.03 -22.63
N ARG A 76 -3.40 -27.88 -22.56
CA ARG A 76 -4.31 -28.39 -23.59
C ARG A 76 -4.13 -27.67 -24.93
N GLN A 77 -3.95 -26.35 -24.92
CA GLN A 77 -3.69 -25.57 -26.14
C GLN A 77 -2.41 -26.00 -26.83
N GLN A 78 -1.36 -26.28 -26.05
CA GLN A 78 -0.07 -26.76 -26.55
C GLN A 78 -0.07 -28.25 -26.94
N GLN A 79 -1.19 -28.96 -26.79
CA GLN A 79 -1.35 -30.39 -27.11
C GLN A 79 -0.38 -31.31 -26.35
N TRP A 80 0.07 -30.92 -25.15
CA TRP A 80 0.98 -31.74 -24.34
C TRP A 80 0.20 -32.91 -23.71
N ARG A 81 0.33 -34.10 -24.30
CA ARG A 81 -0.38 -35.30 -23.86
C ARG A 81 0.24 -35.89 -22.60
N GLY A 82 -0.60 -36.33 -21.66
CA GLY A 82 -0.16 -37.02 -20.44
C GLY A 82 0.50 -36.11 -19.40
N ILE A 83 0.25 -34.79 -19.49
CA ILE A 83 0.79 -33.77 -18.59
C ILE A 83 -0.36 -33.06 -17.89
N GLN A 84 -0.26 -32.90 -16.57
CA GLN A 84 -1.14 -32.02 -15.79
C GLN A 84 -0.29 -31.12 -14.89
N ALA A 85 -0.74 -29.88 -14.70
CA ALA A 85 -0.14 -28.95 -13.77
C ALA A 85 -0.82 -29.06 -12.40
N LYS A 86 -0.02 -29.22 -11.35
CA LYS A 86 -0.45 -29.05 -9.95
C LYS A 86 0.39 -27.97 -9.29
N LEU A 87 -0.25 -27.03 -8.63
CA LEU A 87 0.46 -26.05 -7.79
C LEU A 87 0.68 -26.63 -6.40
N THR A 88 1.90 -26.53 -5.89
CA THR A 88 2.18 -26.90 -4.50
C THR A 88 1.83 -25.73 -3.58
N PRO A 89 1.05 -25.94 -2.50
CA PRO A 89 0.61 -24.85 -1.64
C PRO A 89 1.75 -24.08 -0.97
N ARG A 90 2.88 -24.75 -0.68
CA ARG A 90 3.98 -24.21 0.14
C ARG A 90 5.07 -23.48 -0.63
N GLN A 91 5.21 -23.74 -1.93
CA GLN A 91 6.36 -23.23 -2.71
C GLN A 91 5.94 -22.43 -3.94
N GLN A 92 4.63 -22.21 -4.15
CA GLN A 92 4.14 -21.55 -5.37
C GLN A 92 4.78 -22.18 -6.63
N SER A 93 5.07 -23.49 -6.58
CA SER A 93 5.82 -24.18 -7.62
C SER A 93 4.88 -25.06 -8.43
N VAL A 94 5.14 -25.12 -9.73
CA VAL A 94 4.39 -25.97 -10.65
C VAL A 94 5.01 -27.36 -10.69
N GLU A 95 4.27 -28.34 -10.20
CA GLU A 95 4.58 -29.75 -10.37
C GLU A 95 3.88 -30.27 -11.63
N LEU A 96 4.65 -30.95 -12.50
CA LEU A 96 4.08 -31.71 -13.60
C LEU A 96 3.79 -33.14 -13.17
N ILE A 97 2.54 -33.54 -13.25
CA ILE A 97 2.16 -34.95 -13.19
C ILE A 97 2.38 -35.51 -14.59
N THR A 98 3.36 -36.41 -14.75
CA THR A 98 3.74 -37.01 -16.04
C THR A 98 3.74 -38.53 -15.95
N SER A 99 3.37 -39.21 -17.05
CA SER A 99 3.71 -40.63 -17.22
C SER A 99 5.23 -40.85 -17.21
N ARG A 100 5.72 -41.96 -16.64
CA ARG A 100 7.17 -42.27 -16.57
C ARG A 100 7.83 -42.15 -17.95
N ALA A 101 8.86 -41.31 -18.05
CA ALA A 101 9.70 -41.22 -19.24
C ALA A 101 10.47 -42.52 -19.44
N ARG A 102 10.48 -43.04 -20.68
CA ARG A 102 11.12 -44.32 -21.03
C ARG A 102 12.39 -44.16 -21.86
N SER A 103 12.66 -42.96 -22.38
CA SER A 103 13.87 -42.64 -23.14
C SER A 103 14.50 -41.31 -22.70
N ARG A 104 15.78 -41.10 -23.04
CA ARG A 104 16.48 -39.81 -22.82
C ARG A 104 15.83 -38.65 -23.56
N GLU A 105 15.33 -38.89 -24.77
CA GLU A 105 14.64 -37.87 -25.57
C GLU A 105 13.32 -37.44 -24.92
N GLN A 106 12.54 -38.40 -24.39
CA GLN A 106 11.33 -38.09 -23.62
C GLN A 106 11.66 -37.31 -22.34
N GLN A 107 12.77 -37.63 -21.67
CA GLN A 107 13.23 -36.85 -20.52
C GLN A 107 13.55 -35.41 -20.90
N ALA A 108 14.32 -35.19 -21.98
CA ALA A 108 14.66 -33.85 -22.45
C ALA A 108 13.42 -33.02 -22.83
N GLN A 109 12.45 -33.65 -23.49
CA GLN A 109 11.19 -33.01 -23.85
C GLN A 109 10.35 -32.62 -22.63
N LEU A 110 10.25 -33.51 -21.61
CA LEU A 110 9.54 -33.21 -20.37
C LEU A 110 10.20 -32.04 -19.61
N GLU A 111 11.52 -31.98 -19.58
CA GLU A 111 12.22 -30.84 -18.95
C GLU A 111 11.93 -29.52 -19.69
N GLN A 112 11.86 -29.54 -21.02
CA GLN A 112 11.45 -28.38 -21.80
C GLN A 112 10.02 -27.93 -21.47
N TYR A 113 9.08 -28.86 -21.31
CA TYR A 113 7.71 -28.55 -20.89
C TYR A 113 7.65 -27.98 -19.47
N LYS A 114 8.42 -28.53 -18.53
CA LYS A 114 8.53 -27.98 -17.16
C LYS A 114 9.05 -26.55 -17.17
N GLN A 115 10.04 -26.25 -18.01
CA GLN A 115 10.62 -24.92 -18.09
C GLN A 115 9.59 -23.92 -18.63
N ARG A 116 8.96 -24.23 -19.78
CA ARG A 116 7.92 -23.37 -20.38
C ARG A 116 6.73 -23.15 -19.46
N LEU A 117 6.33 -24.18 -18.71
CA LEU A 117 5.20 -24.05 -17.79
C LEU A 117 5.55 -23.21 -16.56
N ARG A 118 6.80 -23.26 -16.08
CA ARG A 118 7.28 -22.38 -15.01
C ARG A 118 7.32 -20.93 -15.47
N GLU A 119 7.80 -20.67 -16.67
CA GLU A 119 7.80 -19.32 -17.28
C GLU A 119 6.36 -18.79 -17.40
N TYR A 120 5.46 -19.59 -17.98
CA TYR A 120 4.05 -19.20 -18.11
C TYR A 120 3.40 -18.99 -16.74
N TYR A 121 3.69 -19.83 -15.75
CA TYR A 121 3.18 -19.63 -14.39
C TYR A 121 3.64 -18.31 -13.79
N ASN A 122 4.95 -17.99 -13.87
CA ASN A 122 5.49 -16.75 -13.33
C ASN A 122 4.83 -15.53 -13.99
N GLU A 123 4.64 -15.56 -15.30
CA GLU A 123 3.94 -14.52 -16.04
C GLU A 123 2.48 -14.37 -15.58
N ARG A 124 1.74 -15.48 -15.50
CA ARG A 124 0.34 -15.46 -15.04
C ARG A 124 0.21 -15.07 -13.58
N TRP A 125 1.22 -15.34 -12.76
CA TRP A 125 1.25 -14.93 -11.36
C TRP A 125 1.37 -13.43 -11.21
N VAL A 126 2.31 -12.81 -11.94
CA VAL A 126 2.45 -11.35 -11.99
C VAL A 126 1.16 -10.71 -12.50
N ASP A 127 0.59 -11.22 -13.60
CA ASP A 127 -0.69 -10.73 -14.15
C ASP A 127 -1.83 -10.87 -13.13
N TYR A 128 -1.88 -11.97 -12.37
CA TYR A 128 -2.90 -12.16 -11.35
C TYR A 128 -2.76 -11.11 -10.25
N LEU A 129 -1.55 -10.85 -9.75
CA LEU A 129 -1.31 -9.87 -8.70
C LEU A 129 -1.67 -8.45 -9.17
N ASP A 130 -1.07 -8.00 -10.27
CA ASP A 130 -1.30 -6.67 -10.86
C ASP A 130 -2.80 -6.41 -11.06
N SER A 131 -3.48 -7.38 -11.68
CA SER A 131 -4.88 -7.23 -12.04
C SER A 131 -5.85 -7.29 -10.85
N ASN A 132 -5.35 -7.56 -9.64
CA ASN A 132 -6.10 -7.48 -8.38
C ASN A 132 -5.51 -6.44 -7.41
N PHE A 133 -4.66 -5.51 -7.89
CA PHE A 133 -3.95 -4.50 -7.09
C PHE A 133 -3.08 -5.11 -5.98
N TYR A 134 -2.34 -6.15 -6.30
CA TYR A 134 -1.31 -6.72 -5.45
C TYR A 134 0.03 -6.69 -6.16
N GLU A 135 1.09 -6.65 -5.37
CA GLU A 135 2.46 -6.81 -5.85
C GLU A 135 3.28 -7.66 -4.88
N THR A 136 4.42 -8.17 -5.35
CA THR A 136 5.41 -8.81 -4.49
C THR A 136 6.37 -7.79 -3.93
N ILE A 137 6.67 -7.87 -2.64
CA ILE A 137 7.73 -7.10 -2.00
C ILE A 137 8.82 -8.02 -1.48
N SER A 138 10.06 -7.54 -1.52
CA SER A 138 11.20 -8.15 -0.83
C SER A 138 11.77 -7.15 0.16
N LEU A 139 11.81 -7.49 1.44
CA LEU A 139 12.46 -6.72 2.49
C LEU A 139 13.82 -7.35 2.85
N PRO A 140 14.88 -6.56 3.05
CA PRO A 140 16.15 -7.06 3.57
C PRO A 140 15.95 -7.77 4.93
N PRO A 141 16.62 -8.92 5.19
CA PRO A 141 17.68 -9.55 4.39
C PRO A 141 17.20 -10.54 3.30
N GLY A 142 15.93 -10.51 2.90
CA GLY A 142 15.38 -11.37 1.84
C GLY A 142 13.97 -11.92 2.12
N GLN A 143 13.24 -11.35 3.07
CA GLN A 143 11.86 -11.73 3.36
C GLN A 143 10.98 -11.28 2.18
N GLN A 144 10.30 -12.23 1.55
CA GLN A 144 9.34 -11.93 0.49
C GLN A 144 7.91 -11.93 1.03
N GLY A 145 7.07 -11.05 0.49
CA GLY A 145 5.66 -10.94 0.82
C GLY A 145 4.84 -10.53 -0.40
N ILE A 146 3.53 -10.64 -0.25
CA ILE A 146 2.55 -10.06 -1.18
C ILE A 146 1.86 -8.95 -0.41
N ILE A 147 1.77 -7.77 -1.01
CA ILE A 147 1.15 -6.58 -0.42
C ILE A 147 0.20 -5.94 -1.44
N PRO A 148 -0.79 -5.13 -1.01
CA PRO A 148 -1.50 -4.27 -1.93
C PRO A 148 -0.53 -3.38 -2.71
N ASP A 149 -0.79 -3.14 -3.98
CA ASP A 149 -0.05 -2.15 -4.76
C ASP A 149 -0.54 -0.75 -4.37
N HIS A 150 0.03 -0.24 -3.28
CA HIS A 150 -0.34 1.05 -2.70
C HIS A 150 -0.22 2.20 -3.70
N ALA A 151 0.77 2.15 -4.61
CA ALA A 151 0.98 3.19 -5.62
C ALA A 151 -0.13 3.17 -6.69
N ALA A 152 -0.49 1.98 -7.19
CA ALA A 152 -1.59 1.81 -8.12
C ALA A 152 -2.94 2.19 -7.49
N ILE A 153 -3.18 1.75 -6.25
CA ILE A 153 -4.40 2.08 -5.51
C ILE A 153 -4.51 3.59 -5.26
N ALA A 154 -3.43 4.25 -4.83
CA ALA A 154 -3.41 5.70 -4.66
C ALA A 154 -3.76 6.44 -5.95
N SER A 155 -3.28 5.95 -7.10
CA SER A 155 -3.56 6.51 -8.42
C SER A 155 -5.04 6.35 -8.81
N GLU A 156 -5.56 5.13 -8.68
CA GLU A 156 -6.93 4.79 -9.06
C GLU A 156 -7.96 5.56 -8.20
N MET A 157 -7.64 5.78 -6.93
CA MET A 157 -8.52 6.43 -5.97
C MET A 157 -8.46 7.96 -6.01
N ALA A 158 -7.50 8.58 -6.72
CA ALA A 158 -7.31 10.03 -6.77
C ALA A 158 -8.58 10.78 -7.20
N SER A 159 -9.30 10.25 -8.19
CA SER A 159 -10.54 10.87 -8.69
C SER A 159 -11.68 10.81 -7.66
N VAL A 160 -11.76 9.72 -6.89
CA VAL A 160 -12.78 9.48 -5.87
C VAL A 160 -12.57 10.39 -4.66
N ILE A 161 -11.30 10.58 -4.23
CA ILE A 161 -10.96 11.43 -3.09
C ILE A 161 -10.71 12.90 -3.46
N LYS A 162 -10.93 13.28 -4.73
CA LYS A 162 -10.74 14.65 -5.22
C LYS A 162 -11.41 15.74 -4.37
N PRO A 163 -12.62 15.55 -3.82
CA PRO A 163 -13.21 16.56 -2.93
C PRO A 163 -12.35 16.88 -1.69
N LEU A 164 -11.72 15.86 -1.08
CA LEU A 164 -10.79 16.06 0.03
C LEU A 164 -9.53 16.80 -0.43
N ILE A 165 -8.94 16.39 -1.56
CA ILE A 165 -7.75 17.04 -2.13
C ILE A 165 -8.02 18.53 -2.39
N ASN A 166 -9.17 18.85 -2.97
CA ASN A 166 -9.58 20.23 -3.23
C ASN A 166 -9.75 21.01 -1.91
N ALA A 167 -10.42 20.43 -0.91
CA ALA A 167 -10.61 21.08 0.39
C ALA A 167 -9.27 21.38 1.08
N ILE A 168 -8.30 20.48 1.02
CA ILE A 168 -6.93 20.71 1.53
C ILE A 168 -6.26 21.87 0.78
N GLY A 169 -6.35 21.87 -0.55
CA GLY A 169 -5.79 22.92 -1.40
C GLY A 169 -6.39 24.30 -1.15
N GLU A 170 -7.71 24.37 -0.98
CA GLU A 170 -8.43 25.61 -0.66
C GLU A 170 -8.06 26.14 0.73
N GLN A 171 -7.94 25.24 1.71
CA GLN A 171 -7.61 25.60 3.09
C GLN A 171 -6.18 26.15 3.23
N LEU A 172 -5.21 25.57 2.51
CA LEU A 172 -3.82 25.97 2.62
C LEU A 172 -3.41 27.04 1.61
N GLY A 173 -4.09 27.13 0.45
CA GLY A 173 -3.83 28.12 -0.59
C GLY A 173 -2.36 28.15 -1.02
N ASN A 174 -1.78 29.34 -1.09
CA ASN A 174 -0.35 29.50 -1.38
C ASN A 174 0.47 29.23 -0.10
N ASN A 175 0.96 28.00 0.03
CA ASN A 175 1.75 27.57 1.17
C ASN A 175 3.04 26.83 0.77
N THR A 176 3.92 26.59 1.74
CA THR A 176 5.14 25.81 1.49
C THR A 176 4.82 24.33 1.35
N GLN A 177 5.64 23.59 0.59
CA GLN A 177 5.52 22.13 0.46
C GLN A 177 5.49 21.44 1.82
N ARG A 178 6.35 21.86 2.76
CA ARG A 178 6.41 21.30 4.11
C ARG A 178 5.14 21.54 4.91
N ASN A 179 4.50 22.71 4.77
CA ASN A 179 3.25 22.99 5.47
C ASN A 179 2.11 22.15 4.92
N TYR A 180 2.05 21.92 3.60
CA TYR A 180 1.13 20.96 3.00
C TYR A 180 1.33 19.54 3.55
N ILE A 181 2.58 19.06 3.59
CA ILE A 181 2.91 17.75 4.12
C ILE A 181 2.50 17.68 5.60
N ASN A 182 2.95 18.60 6.44
CA ASN A 182 2.67 18.59 7.88
C ASN A 182 1.17 18.66 8.20
N TYR A 183 0.41 19.47 7.46
CA TYR A 183 -1.04 19.55 7.62
C TYR A 183 -1.70 18.18 7.38
N VAL A 184 -1.37 17.54 6.27
CA VAL A 184 -1.94 16.22 5.93
C VAL A 184 -1.39 15.12 6.85
N THR A 185 -0.11 15.16 7.23
CA THR A 185 0.46 14.25 8.22
C THR A 185 -0.27 14.36 9.54
N SER A 186 -0.51 15.57 10.04
CA SER A 186 -1.24 15.77 11.29
C SER A 186 -2.66 15.23 11.19
N PHE A 187 -3.36 15.48 10.08
CA PHE A 187 -4.69 14.92 9.81
C PHE A 187 -4.68 13.38 9.87
N LEU A 188 -3.76 12.73 9.15
CA LEU A 188 -3.68 11.27 9.06
C LEU A 188 -3.25 10.59 10.36
N GLN A 189 -2.36 11.21 11.13
CA GLN A 189 -1.93 10.69 12.43
C GLN A 189 -3.07 10.69 13.45
N HIS A 190 -4.05 11.59 13.31
CA HIS A 190 -5.22 11.66 14.18
C HIS A 190 -6.32 10.65 13.83
N ILE A 191 -6.38 10.18 12.58
CA ILE A 191 -7.31 9.10 12.21
C ILE A 191 -6.99 7.86 13.06
N PRO A 192 -7.96 7.23 13.75
CA PRO A 192 -7.72 6.04 14.57
C PRO A 192 -6.96 4.92 13.85
N TYR A 193 -5.93 4.40 14.51
CA TYR A 193 -5.20 3.22 14.03
C TYR A 193 -6.03 1.96 14.27
N ASN A 194 -6.10 1.08 13.28
CA ASN A 194 -6.76 -0.21 13.43
C ASN A 194 -5.89 -1.30 12.80
N ASP A 195 -5.29 -2.16 13.63
CA ASP A 195 -4.72 -3.44 13.20
C ASP A 195 -5.88 -4.35 12.76
N LEU A 196 -6.38 -4.12 11.55
CA LEU A 196 -7.40 -4.97 10.94
C LEU A 196 -6.84 -6.36 10.57
N SER A 197 -5.62 -6.71 11.00
CA SER A 197 -5.02 -8.02 10.77
C SER A 197 -5.65 -9.11 11.65
N SER A 198 -6.30 -10.09 11.01
CA SER A 198 -6.35 -11.43 11.60
C SER A 198 -4.97 -12.06 11.43
N LYS A 199 -4.31 -12.36 12.56
CA LYS A 199 -3.04 -13.08 12.66
C LYS A 199 -2.80 -14.07 11.51
N LEU A 200 -1.64 -13.92 10.86
CA LEU A 200 -0.96 -14.93 10.03
C LEU A 200 -1.78 -15.43 8.83
N ASP A 201 -1.68 -14.75 7.69
CA ASP A 201 -1.46 -15.40 6.37
C ASP A 201 -1.39 -14.43 5.15
N SER A 202 -1.65 -13.13 5.31
CA SER A 202 -1.30 -12.15 4.27
C SER A 202 -1.10 -10.73 4.81
N ARG A 203 -0.04 -10.05 4.35
CA ARG A 203 0.06 -8.59 4.48
C ARG A 203 -1.00 -8.02 3.52
N GLY A 204 -2.10 -7.51 4.05
CA GLY A 204 -3.25 -7.04 3.27
C GLY A 204 -4.63 -7.41 3.82
N ASP A 205 -4.72 -8.25 4.86
CA ASP A 205 -6.01 -8.54 5.53
C ASP A 205 -6.52 -7.40 6.43
N GLY A 206 -5.77 -6.29 6.54
CA GLY A 206 -6.19 -5.08 7.23
C GLY A 206 -6.26 -3.80 6.39
N PHE A 207 -5.81 -3.86 5.13
CA PHE A 207 -5.76 -2.69 4.28
C PHE A 207 -7.16 -2.25 3.84
N VAL A 208 -7.43 -0.95 3.98
CA VAL A 208 -8.61 -0.28 3.44
C VAL A 208 -8.19 0.78 2.41
N PRO A 209 -8.80 0.81 1.21
CA PRO A 209 -8.49 1.84 0.22
C PRO A 209 -8.80 3.26 0.75
N PRO A 210 -8.17 4.31 0.20
CA PRO A 210 -8.35 5.70 0.59
C PRO A 210 -9.79 6.15 0.88
N ASN A 211 -10.77 5.82 0.02
CA ASN A 211 -12.17 6.20 0.25
C ASN A 211 -12.78 5.51 1.48
N GLN A 212 -12.44 4.25 1.74
CA GLN A 212 -12.92 3.51 2.90
C GLN A 212 -12.25 3.99 4.18
N LEU A 213 -10.95 4.30 4.14
CA LEU A 213 -10.25 4.91 5.27
C LEU A 213 -10.94 6.21 5.68
N ILE A 214 -11.23 7.09 4.72
CA ILE A 214 -11.97 8.34 4.94
C ILE A 214 -13.37 8.01 5.50
N TYR A 215 -14.13 7.14 4.83
CA TYR A 215 -15.51 6.81 5.22
C TYR A 215 -15.64 6.27 6.64
N TYR A 216 -14.81 5.29 6.99
CA TYR A 216 -14.85 4.66 8.31
C TYR A 216 -14.02 5.41 9.35
N ASN A 217 -13.20 6.38 8.93
CA ASN A 217 -12.27 7.11 9.78
C ASN A 217 -11.38 6.16 10.61
N GLN A 218 -10.79 5.18 9.93
CA GLN A 218 -9.88 4.21 10.53
C GLN A 218 -9.03 3.54 9.45
N GLY A 219 -7.79 3.17 9.79
CA GLY A 219 -6.90 2.42 8.91
C GLY A 219 -5.59 2.03 9.57
N ASP A 220 -4.90 1.06 8.98
CA ASP A 220 -3.54 0.66 9.35
C ASP A 220 -2.47 1.58 8.71
N CYS A 221 -1.20 1.27 8.94
CA CYS A 221 -0.07 2.04 8.41
C CYS A 221 -0.06 2.10 6.88
N ASP A 222 -0.30 0.97 6.23
CA ASP A 222 -0.38 0.81 4.77
C ASP A 222 -1.50 1.67 4.16
N SER A 223 -2.69 1.64 4.76
CA SER A 223 -3.86 2.43 4.32
C SER A 223 -3.60 3.93 4.43
N LYS A 224 -3.00 4.37 5.55
CA LYS A 224 -2.67 5.79 5.78
C LYS A 224 -1.59 6.31 4.82
N VAL A 225 -0.53 5.53 4.60
CA VAL A 225 0.52 5.89 3.62
C VAL A 225 -0.04 5.94 2.20
N THR A 226 -0.99 5.05 1.88
CA THR A 226 -1.67 5.08 0.58
C THR A 226 -2.52 6.34 0.39
N LEU A 227 -3.27 6.75 1.41
CA LEU A 227 -4.02 8.00 1.38
C LEU A 227 -3.08 9.22 1.30
N MET A 228 -1.99 9.23 2.07
CA MET A 228 -0.94 10.26 1.98
C MET A 228 -0.42 10.38 0.54
N THR A 229 -0.07 9.25 -0.06
CA THR A 229 0.44 9.19 -1.44
C THR A 229 -0.60 9.72 -2.44
N ALA A 230 -1.87 9.32 -2.30
CA ALA A 230 -2.95 9.77 -3.17
C ALA A 230 -3.17 11.29 -3.08
N ILE A 231 -3.09 11.86 -1.88
CA ILE A 231 -3.22 13.31 -1.67
C ILE A 231 -2.01 14.04 -2.24
N MET A 232 -0.80 13.69 -1.80
CA MET A 232 0.42 14.43 -2.13
C MET A 232 0.71 14.47 -3.63
N ARG A 233 0.49 13.37 -4.34
CA ARG A 233 0.69 13.30 -5.80
C ARG A 233 -0.22 14.25 -6.59
N ASN A 234 -1.36 14.63 -6.02
CA ASN A 234 -2.33 15.53 -6.65
C ASN A 234 -2.21 16.98 -6.16
N ILE A 235 -1.47 17.24 -5.09
CA ILE A 235 -1.23 18.59 -4.55
C ILE A 235 0.16 19.11 -4.97
N ILE A 236 1.21 18.31 -4.75
CA ILE A 236 2.60 18.72 -4.96
C ILE A 236 3.07 18.15 -6.30
N ASN A 237 2.78 18.89 -7.36
CA ASN A 237 3.23 18.54 -8.70
C ASN A 237 4.77 18.55 -8.76
N ASN A 238 5.36 17.52 -9.37
CA ASN A 238 6.81 17.36 -9.66
C ASN A 238 7.73 16.98 -8.49
N ALA A 239 7.27 16.87 -7.25
CA ALA A 239 8.13 16.35 -6.18
C ALA A 239 8.25 14.84 -6.31
N GLN A 240 9.47 14.28 -6.36
CA GLN A 240 9.70 12.84 -6.35
C GLN A 240 9.23 12.23 -5.01
N MET A 241 8.48 11.13 -5.05
CA MET A 241 7.89 10.50 -3.87
C MET A 241 8.15 8.99 -3.90
N ALA A 242 8.16 8.39 -2.72
CA ALA A 242 8.29 6.96 -2.54
C ALA A 242 7.51 6.49 -1.31
N ILE A 243 7.11 5.22 -1.31
CA ILE A 243 6.70 4.49 -0.12
C ILE A 243 7.92 3.71 0.37
N ILE A 244 8.22 3.83 1.65
CA ILE A 244 9.35 3.17 2.30
C ILE A 244 8.79 2.06 3.17
N TYR A 245 8.97 0.83 2.72
CA TYR A 245 8.50 -0.35 3.42
C TYR A 245 9.56 -0.84 4.40
N LEU A 246 9.14 -1.08 5.63
CA LEU A 246 9.95 -1.55 6.75
C LEU A 246 9.35 -2.88 7.25
N PRO A 247 10.04 -3.64 8.11
CA PRO A 247 9.40 -4.71 8.86
C PRO A 247 8.17 -4.18 9.60
N ASP A 248 7.00 -4.72 9.26
CA ASP A 248 5.69 -4.45 9.89
C ASP A 248 5.26 -2.97 9.95
N HIS A 249 5.87 -2.11 9.11
CA HIS A 249 5.58 -0.68 9.05
C HIS A 249 5.82 -0.12 7.64
N ALA A 250 5.21 1.02 7.34
CA ALA A 250 5.42 1.77 6.11
C ALA A 250 5.40 3.27 6.42
N VAL A 251 6.31 4.02 5.79
CA VAL A 251 6.34 5.48 5.86
C VAL A 251 6.38 6.09 4.46
N PHE A 252 5.98 7.36 4.38
CA PHE A 252 6.03 8.11 3.13
C PHE A 252 7.39 8.83 3.00
N GLY A 253 7.93 8.88 1.79
CA GLY A 253 9.15 9.62 1.47
C GLY A 253 8.86 10.65 0.38
N ILE A 254 9.37 11.87 0.55
CA ILE A 254 9.22 12.93 -0.46
C ILE A 254 10.48 13.75 -0.62
N ASN A 255 10.84 14.02 -1.86
CA ASN A 255 11.91 14.94 -2.20
C ASN A 255 11.43 16.38 -1.95
N MET A 256 12.04 17.00 -0.95
CA MET A 256 11.83 18.39 -0.57
C MET A 256 13.08 18.96 0.09
N SER A 257 13.11 20.27 0.32
CA SER A 257 14.19 20.90 1.09
C SER A 257 14.24 20.30 2.51
N LYS A 258 15.35 19.61 2.81
CA LYS A 258 15.62 19.03 4.13
C LYS A 258 16.08 20.08 5.15
N ARG A 259 15.87 19.76 6.42
CA ARG A 259 16.50 20.39 7.58
C ARG A 259 17.56 19.45 8.14
N ASP A 260 18.52 19.99 8.91
CA ASP A 260 19.64 19.19 9.44
C ASP A 260 19.19 18.04 10.36
N SER A 261 18.05 18.19 11.01
CA SER A 261 17.45 17.18 11.90
C SER A 261 16.47 16.24 11.21
N ASP A 262 16.21 16.39 9.91
CA ASP A 262 15.25 15.54 9.22
C ASP A 262 15.80 14.11 9.06
N ALA A 263 15.00 13.12 9.42
CA ALA A 263 15.18 11.76 9.00
C ALA A 263 15.04 11.68 7.46
N THR A 264 16.07 11.18 6.79
CA THR A 264 16.11 11.06 5.34
C THR A 264 16.65 9.72 4.89
N ILE A 265 16.31 9.33 3.68
CA ILE A 265 16.97 8.24 2.94
C ILE A 265 17.42 8.74 1.58
N GLU A 266 18.45 8.10 1.02
CA GLU A 266 18.86 8.30 -0.36
C GLU A 266 18.56 7.03 -1.16
N HIS A 267 17.93 7.20 -2.32
CA HIS A 267 17.68 6.10 -3.25
C HIS A 267 17.78 6.62 -4.68
N ASP A 268 18.60 5.97 -5.50
CA ASP A 268 18.89 6.36 -6.89
C ASP A 268 19.27 7.84 -7.06
N GLY A 269 20.07 8.37 -6.11
CA GLY A 269 20.53 9.76 -6.10
C GLY A 269 19.47 10.78 -5.67
N ILE A 270 18.29 10.31 -5.23
CA ILE A 270 17.19 11.15 -4.75
C ILE A 270 17.18 11.08 -3.22
N GLN A 271 17.27 12.25 -2.57
CA GLN A 271 17.10 12.36 -1.14
C GLN A 271 15.62 12.54 -0.79
N TYR A 272 15.07 11.62 -0.03
CA TYR A 272 13.70 11.67 0.47
C TYR A 272 13.71 12.06 1.94
N VAL A 273 12.94 13.10 2.29
CA VAL A 273 12.57 13.35 3.69
C VAL A 273 11.44 12.41 4.06
N LEU A 274 11.59 11.75 5.21
CA LEU A 274 10.62 10.78 5.68
C LEU A 274 9.48 11.43 6.43
N VAL A 275 8.31 10.85 6.27
CA VAL A 275 7.06 11.30 6.86
C VAL A 275 6.35 10.06 7.38
N ASP A 276 6.43 9.87 8.69
CA ASP A 276 5.65 8.85 9.34
C ASP A 276 4.22 9.38 9.49
N VAL A 277 3.26 8.79 8.80
CA VAL A 277 1.84 9.18 8.91
C VAL A 277 1.08 8.30 9.90
N THR A 278 1.79 7.37 10.55
CA THR A 278 1.21 6.55 11.60
C THR A 278 1.17 7.33 12.89
N GLY A 279 0.00 7.30 13.49
CA GLY A 279 -0.30 7.97 14.73
C GLY A 279 -1.36 7.17 15.48
N PRO A 280 -1.73 7.61 16.68
CA PRO A 280 -1.47 8.96 17.22
C PRO A 280 -0.02 9.17 17.68
N ALA A 281 0.68 10.11 17.06
CA ALA A 281 2.01 10.56 17.43
C ALA A 281 2.19 11.98 16.86
N ALA A 282 2.78 12.93 17.58
CA ALA A 282 3.01 14.28 17.05
C ALA A 282 4.34 14.34 16.26
N MET A 283 4.38 13.66 15.12
CA MET A 283 5.60 13.54 14.30
C MET A 283 5.46 14.35 13.00
N PRO A 284 5.99 15.58 12.93
CA PRO A 284 6.05 16.35 11.69
C PRO A 284 6.98 15.69 10.66
N ALA A 285 6.92 16.15 9.41
CA ALA A 285 7.82 15.70 8.36
C ALA A 285 9.29 15.88 8.75
N GLY A 286 10.08 14.82 8.58
CA GLY A 286 11.45 14.72 9.05
C GLY A 286 11.60 14.08 10.44
N THR A 287 10.51 13.77 11.14
CA THR A 287 10.54 13.05 12.42
C THR A 287 9.90 11.67 12.24
N VAL A 288 10.58 10.64 12.74
CA VAL A 288 10.13 9.24 12.70
C VAL A 288 10.42 8.57 14.04
N SER A 289 9.81 7.41 14.30
CA SER A 289 10.05 6.65 15.53
C SER A 289 11.49 6.11 15.61
N GLU A 290 11.97 5.83 16.83
CA GLU A 290 13.29 5.20 17.05
C GLU A 290 13.44 3.86 16.31
N GLU A 291 12.35 3.08 16.20
CA GLU A 291 12.31 1.82 15.45
C GLU A 291 12.48 2.06 13.94
N THR A 292 11.79 3.06 13.40
CA THR A 292 11.96 3.47 12.00
C THR A 292 13.40 3.92 11.74
N GLU A 293 13.96 4.77 12.62
CA GLU A 293 15.37 5.18 12.51
C GLU A 293 16.33 3.99 12.55
N PHE A 294 16.06 3.00 13.40
CA PHE A 294 16.88 1.79 13.49
C PHE A 294 16.89 1.01 12.17
N HIS A 295 15.71 0.78 11.58
CA HIS A 295 15.61 0.07 10.30
C HIS A 295 16.28 0.84 9.15
N ILE A 296 16.12 2.17 9.11
CA ILE A 296 16.78 3.02 8.11
C ILE A 296 18.30 2.92 8.25
N ARG A 297 18.82 3.11 9.46
CA ARG A 297 20.27 3.08 9.73
C ARG A 297 20.90 1.73 9.40
N THR A 298 20.15 0.65 9.56
CA THR A 298 20.61 -0.72 9.30
C THR A 298 20.32 -1.21 7.88
N GLY A 299 19.69 -0.38 7.03
CA GLY A 299 19.36 -0.76 5.65
C GLY A 299 18.23 -1.80 5.55
N GLN A 300 17.40 -1.94 6.59
CA GLN A 300 16.28 -2.88 6.65
C GLN A 300 15.00 -2.26 6.10
N TYR A 301 15.05 -1.82 4.84
CA TYR A 301 13.90 -1.21 4.17
C TYR A 301 13.94 -1.46 2.67
N THR A 302 12.81 -1.24 2.02
CA THR A 302 12.68 -1.24 0.56
C THR A 302 12.00 0.04 0.13
N VAL A 303 12.61 0.72 -0.85
CA VAL A 303 12.08 1.97 -1.43
C VAL A 303 11.26 1.63 -2.67
N LYS A 304 10.02 2.13 -2.71
CA LYS A 304 9.14 2.02 -3.87
C LYS A 304 8.79 3.43 -4.36
N PRO A 305 9.44 3.93 -5.42
CA PRO A 305 9.03 5.18 -6.06
C PRO A 305 7.57 5.12 -6.51
N VAL A 306 6.83 6.22 -6.38
CA VAL A 306 5.37 6.28 -6.66
C VAL A 306 4.97 7.34 -7.68
N ASN A 307 5.93 7.91 -8.42
CA ASN A 307 5.69 8.93 -9.43
C ASN A 307 6.07 8.48 -10.83
#